data_AF-A0A1S8BII5-F1
#
_entry.id   AF-A0A1S8BII5-F1
#
_cell.length_a   1.000
_cell.length_b   1.000
_cell.length_c   1.000
_cell.angle_alpha   90.00
_cell.angle_beta   90.00
_cell.angle_gamma   90.00
#
_symmetry.space_group_name_H-M   'P 1'
#
loop_
_entity.id
_entity.type
_entity.pdbx_description
1 polymer ?
#
loop_
_entity_poly.entity_id
_entity_poly.type
_entity_poly.pdbx_seq_one_letter_code
_entity_poly.pdbx_strand_id
1 'polypeptide(L)'
;MVGPIAEGVNANPGHSLRPQIHDHTESPEVTLLPHLHYALPYTLPLYRRIQFGHRSQHTRVLATVPAQDSSSPSTTTPTNGEPKQKETQERLHQCFAATYTDRSRRPETESWLYVSWDHPSHSQSTSACTCGRHLLSLLSHIATGKEDPVVPYPALTPAEEADIWAAVTAADARETAAKYHTHTSASAARYLDDLDAPAMLKVGTMHATGVEWARGLGLLHRDGVGTGFAYRKYVFYDTRRDGGEEEVAEKTRGKVMGEGEWEGLRWGTLREEDLAVARSRTAIPRTNRTLRTLPSVAVFAAVPSGAGREEGGKQKEMPVAWAVLAVDGSLSSLHVEPEYRGKGLAKAMGRKIFQEGWDAFGDDLNGLAHADVALENAESNGVCKSLGGTDQDWHVYWVRIDLDRVREIVSASP
;
A
#
# COMPACT_ATOMS: atom_id res chain seq x y z
N MET A 1 29.08 -10.73 -3.39
CA MET A 1 29.82 -9.79 -4.27
C MET A 1 29.03 -9.67 -5.55
N VAL A 2 28.17 -8.66 -5.63
CA VAL A 2 27.42 -8.32 -6.84
C VAL A 2 28.25 -7.27 -7.57
N GLY A 3 28.57 -7.52 -8.84
CA GLY A 3 29.38 -6.63 -9.67
C GLY A 3 28.65 -5.30 -9.94
N PRO A 4 29.39 -4.25 -10.34
CA PRO A 4 28.80 -2.94 -10.62
C PRO A 4 27.92 -3.06 -11.87
N ILE A 5 26.62 -2.82 -11.70
CA ILE A 5 25.68 -2.68 -12.80
C ILE A 5 25.94 -1.30 -13.43
N ALA A 6 26.10 -1.31 -14.75
CA ALA A 6 26.53 -0.18 -15.56
C ALA A 6 25.73 1.11 -15.28
N GLU A 7 26.45 2.22 -15.23
CA GLU A 7 25.92 3.58 -15.19
C GLU A 7 24.88 3.78 -16.30
N GLY A 8 23.67 4.15 -15.90
CA GLY A 8 22.53 4.40 -16.80
C GLY A 8 22.78 5.62 -17.68
N VAL A 9 23.40 5.42 -18.83
CA VAL A 9 23.49 6.41 -19.91
C VAL A 9 22.60 5.92 -21.05
N ASN A 10 21.40 6.52 -21.14
CA ASN A 10 20.47 6.59 -22.28
C ASN A 10 18.99 6.41 -21.86
N ALA A 11 18.50 7.25 -20.94
CA ALA A 11 17.08 7.50 -20.79
C ALA A 11 16.63 8.56 -21.80
N ASN A 12 16.67 8.25 -23.10
CA ASN A 12 16.16 9.14 -24.14
C ASN A 12 14.77 8.63 -24.59
N PRO A 13 13.65 9.33 -24.30
CA PRO A 13 12.32 8.92 -24.72
C PRO A 13 12.16 9.15 -26.23
N GLY A 14 12.71 8.24 -27.05
CA GLY A 14 12.68 8.36 -28.52
C GLY A 14 11.28 8.56 -29.12
N HIS A 15 11.25 9.17 -30.31
CA HIS A 15 10.13 9.74 -31.09
C HIS A 15 8.94 8.84 -31.50
N SER A 16 8.46 7.92 -30.66
CA SER A 16 7.20 7.19 -30.93
C SER A 16 6.03 7.80 -30.16
N LEU A 17 4.82 7.80 -30.75
CA LEU A 17 3.57 8.34 -30.20
C LEU A 17 3.44 8.07 -28.69
N ARG A 18 3.20 9.13 -27.91
CA ARG A 18 2.97 8.98 -26.47
C ARG A 18 1.75 8.08 -26.23
N PRO A 19 1.85 7.08 -25.34
CA PRO A 19 0.70 6.26 -24.97
C PRO A 19 -0.49 7.14 -24.58
N GLN A 20 -1.66 6.83 -25.14
CA GLN A 20 -2.91 7.48 -24.78
C GLN A 20 -3.29 7.14 -23.33
N ILE A 21 -3.84 8.12 -22.62
CA ILE A 21 -4.38 7.91 -21.27
C ILE A 21 -5.90 7.74 -21.39
N HIS A 22 -6.40 6.72 -20.70
CA HIS A 22 -7.81 6.39 -20.58
C HIS A 22 -8.24 6.58 -19.14
N ASP A 23 -9.42 7.17 -18.96
CA ASP A 23 -10.05 7.35 -17.66
C ASP A 23 -10.95 6.15 -17.36
N HIS A 24 -10.66 5.47 -16.26
CA HIS A 24 -11.39 4.31 -15.76
C HIS A 24 -12.21 4.63 -14.50
N THR A 25 -12.25 5.90 -14.07
CA THR A 25 -12.75 6.31 -12.74
C THR A 25 -14.18 5.85 -12.45
N GLU A 26 -15.06 5.82 -13.46
CA GLU A 26 -16.48 5.49 -13.29
C GLU A 26 -16.73 4.01 -12.99
N SER A 27 -15.94 3.09 -13.57
CA SER A 27 -16.14 1.64 -13.44
C SER A 27 -14.84 0.86 -13.57
N PRO A 28 -13.82 1.15 -12.74
CA PRO A 28 -12.51 0.51 -12.84
C PRO A 28 -12.55 -0.99 -12.52
N GLU A 29 -13.58 -1.45 -11.82
CA GLU A 29 -13.80 -2.86 -11.49
C GLU A 29 -14.03 -3.72 -12.73
N VAL A 30 -14.67 -3.15 -13.76
CA VAL A 30 -14.95 -3.81 -15.03
C VAL A 30 -13.91 -3.46 -16.09
N THR A 31 -13.44 -2.21 -16.09
CA THR A 31 -12.61 -1.69 -17.19
C THR A 31 -11.11 -1.84 -16.97
N LEU A 32 -10.64 -2.00 -15.72
CA LEU A 32 -9.21 -2.04 -15.38
C LEU A 32 -8.79 -3.24 -14.52
N LEU A 33 -9.59 -3.66 -13.54
CA LEU A 33 -9.25 -4.83 -12.71
C LEU A 33 -8.95 -6.10 -13.54
N PRO A 34 -9.65 -6.41 -14.65
CA PRO A 34 -9.30 -7.55 -15.49
C PRO A 34 -7.88 -7.47 -16.06
N HIS A 35 -7.38 -6.28 -16.39
CA HIS A 35 -5.99 -6.10 -16.84
C HIS A 35 -4.99 -6.33 -15.70
N LEU A 36 -5.30 -5.81 -14.51
CA LEU A 36 -4.43 -5.93 -13.34
C LEU A 36 -4.41 -7.37 -12.79
N HIS A 37 -5.51 -8.11 -12.92
CA HIS A 37 -5.65 -9.49 -12.43
C HIS A 37 -4.58 -10.43 -12.99
N TYR A 38 -4.26 -10.32 -14.29
CA TYR A 38 -3.27 -11.18 -14.97
C TYR A 38 -1.85 -11.04 -14.41
N ALA A 39 -1.53 -9.92 -13.76
CA ALA A 39 -0.21 -9.64 -13.21
C ALA A 39 -0.18 -9.72 -11.67
N LEU A 40 -1.22 -10.30 -11.04
CA LEU A 40 -1.16 -10.65 -9.62
C LEU A 40 -0.02 -11.65 -9.36
N PRO A 41 0.69 -11.55 -8.23
CA PRO A 41 0.47 -10.61 -7.12
C PRO A 41 1.11 -9.22 -7.31
N TYR A 42 1.84 -8.95 -8.40
CA TYR A 42 2.63 -7.72 -8.57
C TYR A 42 1.79 -6.45 -8.72
N THR A 43 0.52 -6.58 -9.10
CA THR A 43 -0.48 -5.49 -9.14
C THR A 43 -1.24 -5.31 -7.84
N LEU A 44 -1.04 -6.18 -6.85
CA LEU A 44 -1.95 -6.36 -5.72
C LEU A 44 -2.28 -5.05 -4.97
N PRO A 45 -1.33 -4.14 -4.64
CA PRO A 45 -1.69 -2.91 -3.95
C PRO A 45 -2.65 -2.01 -4.75
N LEU A 46 -2.38 -1.81 -6.05
CA LEU A 46 -3.27 -1.04 -6.93
C LEU A 46 -4.60 -1.76 -7.13
N TYR A 47 -4.55 -3.07 -7.36
CA TYR A 47 -5.73 -3.91 -7.54
C TYR A 47 -6.68 -3.77 -6.35
N ARG A 48 -6.16 -3.92 -5.11
CA ARG A 48 -6.95 -3.75 -3.88
C ARG A 48 -7.47 -2.35 -3.69
N ARG A 49 -6.63 -1.34 -3.96
CA ARG A 49 -7.05 0.06 -3.82
C ARG A 49 -8.27 0.38 -4.68
N ILE A 50 -8.34 -0.18 -5.88
CA ILE A 50 -9.49 -0.09 -6.78
C ILE A 50 -10.65 -0.94 -6.26
N GLN A 51 -10.40 -2.22 -5.97
CA GLN A 51 -11.42 -3.18 -5.59
C GLN A 51 -12.21 -2.77 -4.33
N PHE A 52 -11.55 -2.15 -3.36
CA PHE A 52 -12.12 -1.88 -2.04
C PHE A 52 -12.98 -0.60 -2.00
N GLY A 53 -13.12 0.11 -3.12
CA GLY A 53 -14.16 1.13 -3.28
C GLY A 53 -14.01 2.39 -2.44
N HIS A 54 -12.96 2.56 -1.63
CA HIS A 54 -12.70 3.78 -0.85
C HIS A 54 -12.28 4.95 -1.76
N ARG A 55 -13.25 5.55 -2.47
CA ARG A 55 -13.09 6.68 -3.39
C ARG A 55 -13.68 7.96 -2.80
N SER A 56 -13.03 9.09 -3.07
CA SER A 56 -13.65 10.41 -2.92
C SER A 56 -14.10 10.92 -4.30
N GLN A 57 -14.80 12.05 -4.33
CA GLN A 57 -15.11 12.75 -5.58
C GLN A 57 -13.85 13.23 -6.35
N HIS A 58 -12.69 13.28 -5.67
CA HIS A 58 -11.41 13.70 -6.24
C HIS A 58 -10.57 12.51 -6.74
N THR A 59 -11.06 11.28 -6.55
CA THR A 59 -10.38 10.09 -7.07
C THR A 59 -10.34 10.10 -8.59
N ARG A 60 -9.19 9.72 -9.15
CA ARG A 60 -9.00 9.40 -10.57
C ARG A 60 -8.33 8.04 -10.70
N VAL A 61 -8.86 7.19 -11.57
CA VAL A 61 -8.26 5.91 -11.93
C VAL A 61 -7.91 5.98 -13.42
N LEU A 62 -6.61 5.98 -13.73
CA LEU A 62 -6.12 6.23 -15.08
C LEU A 62 -5.22 5.10 -15.53
N ALA A 63 -5.24 4.76 -16.81
CA ALA A 63 -4.32 3.78 -17.37
C ALA A 63 -3.98 4.09 -18.83
N THR A 64 -2.93 3.43 -19.33
CA THR A 64 -2.54 3.49 -20.74
C THR A 64 -3.10 2.32 -21.57
N VAL A 65 -4.10 1.62 -21.03
CA VAL A 65 -4.86 0.58 -21.74
C VAL A 65 -6.29 1.09 -21.90
N PRO A 66 -6.96 0.81 -23.02
CA PRO A 66 -8.36 1.19 -23.20
C PRO A 66 -9.26 0.42 -22.23
N ALA A 67 -10.40 1.02 -21.88
CA ALA A 67 -11.47 0.29 -21.19
C ALA A 67 -11.92 -0.89 -22.05
N GLN A 68 -12.02 -2.08 -21.46
CA GLN A 68 -12.63 -3.21 -22.15
C GLN A 68 -14.13 -2.98 -22.26
N ASP A 69 -14.69 -2.97 -23.47
CA ASP A 69 -16.11 -3.15 -23.65
C ASP A 69 -16.48 -4.56 -23.19
N SER A 70 -17.45 -4.68 -22.29
CA SER A 70 -17.99 -5.96 -21.79
C SER A 70 -18.69 -6.82 -22.87
N SER A 71 -18.53 -6.48 -24.15
CA SER A 71 -19.29 -7.02 -25.30
C SER A 71 -18.49 -7.92 -26.24
N SER A 72 -17.21 -8.18 -26.00
CA SER A 72 -16.45 -9.18 -26.77
C SER A 72 -16.04 -10.37 -25.91
N PRO A 73 -16.92 -11.36 -25.67
CA PRO A 73 -16.44 -12.70 -25.44
C PRO A 73 -15.72 -13.12 -26.72
N SER A 74 -14.40 -13.32 -26.65
CA SER A 74 -13.67 -14.03 -27.67
C SER A 74 -14.25 -15.44 -27.76
N THR A 75 -15.25 -15.58 -28.63
CA THR A 75 -15.93 -16.83 -28.95
C THR A 75 -15.02 -17.60 -29.89
N THR A 76 -13.86 -18.01 -29.38
CA THR A 76 -13.05 -19.07 -29.97
C THR A 76 -13.09 -20.20 -28.98
N THR A 77 -13.99 -21.14 -29.27
CA THR A 77 -14.07 -22.46 -28.65
C THR A 77 -12.66 -23.03 -28.51
N PRO A 78 -12.18 -23.36 -27.29
CA PRO A 78 -10.82 -23.85 -27.12
C PRO A 78 -10.75 -25.27 -27.70
N THR A 79 -10.16 -25.38 -28.88
CA THR A 79 -9.62 -26.65 -29.37
C THR A 79 -8.26 -26.84 -28.70
N ASN A 80 -8.16 -27.85 -27.84
CA ASN A 80 -6.95 -28.38 -27.19
C ASN A 80 -6.13 -27.41 -26.32
N GLY A 81 -6.37 -27.45 -25.00
CA GLY A 81 -5.39 -27.39 -23.88
C GLY A 81 -4.35 -26.25 -23.72
N GLU A 82 -3.89 -25.59 -24.78
CA GLU A 82 -2.73 -24.69 -24.81
C GLU A 82 -3.01 -23.17 -24.94
N PRO A 83 -4.21 -22.63 -25.29
CA PRO A 83 -4.32 -21.19 -25.62
C PRO A 83 -4.23 -20.20 -24.43
N LYS A 84 -4.64 -20.58 -23.21
CA LYS A 84 -4.69 -19.64 -22.06
C LYS A 84 -3.31 -19.19 -21.57
N GLN A 85 -2.31 -20.08 -21.58
CA GLN A 85 -0.95 -19.73 -21.13
C GLN A 85 -0.25 -18.79 -22.11
N LYS A 86 -0.42 -19.01 -23.42
CA LYS A 86 0.16 -18.16 -24.45
C LYS A 86 -0.44 -16.75 -24.42
N GLU A 87 -1.76 -16.63 -24.31
CA GLU A 87 -2.42 -15.32 -24.17
C GLU A 87 -1.97 -14.58 -22.89
N THR A 88 -1.83 -15.31 -21.78
CA THR A 88 -1.33 -14.73 -20.52
C THR A 88 0.10 -14.21 -20.68
N GLN A 89 0.99 -14.99 -21.31
CA GLN A 89 2.37 -14.55 -21.58
C GLN A 89 2.42 -13.33 -22.51
N GLU A 90 1.62 -13.32 -23.59
CA GLU A 90 1.55 -12.18 -24.51
C GLU A 90 1.08 -10.90 -23.80
N ARG A 91 0.06 -10.99 -22.93
CA ARG A 91 -0.40 -9.85 -22.12
C ARG A 91 0.65 -9.37 -21.13
N LEU A 92 1.38 -10.28 -20.47
CA LEU A 92 2.46 -9.92 -19.54
C LEU A 92 3.63 -9.22 -20.23
N HIS A 93 3.81 -9.42 -21.54
CA HIS A 93 4.85 -8.77 -22.33
C HIS A 93 4.43 -7.39 -22.84
N GLN A 94 3.15 -7.04 -22.80
CA GLN A 94 2.67 -5.72 -23.22
C GLN A 94 2.97 -4.67 -22.14
N CYS A 95 3.61 -3.57 -22.54
CA CYS A 95 3.86 -2.43 -21.67
C CYS A 95 2.57 -1.65 -21.42
N PHE A 96 2.25 -1.40 -20.16
CA PHE A 96 1.25 -0.44 -19.74
C PHE A 96 1.59 0.13 -18.36
N ALA A 97 0.93 1.23 -18.01
CA ALA A 97 0.93 1.79 -16.67
C ALA A 97 -0.51 2.08 -16.25
N ALA A 98 -0.77 1.97 -14.95
CA ALA A 98 -2.05 2.29 -14.34
C ALA A 98 -1.84 2.96 -12.98
N THR A 99 -2.81 3.79 -12.58
CA THR A 99 -2.80 4.49 -11.31
C THR A 99 -4.19 4.58 -10.70
N TYR A 100 -4.21 4.56 -9.38
CA TYR A 100 -5.25 5.16 -8.57
C TYR A 100 -4.64 6.41 -7.93
N THR A 101 -5.27 7.58 -8.07
CA THR A 101 -4.81 8.82 -7.42
C THR A 101 -5.97 9.56 -6.75
N ASP A 102 -5.80 9.97 -5.50
CA ASP A 102 -6.72 10.83 -4.74
C ASP A 102 -5.93 11.78 -3.83
N ARG A 103 -5.74 13.02 -4.28
CA ARG A 103 -4.93 14.03 -3.56
C ARG A 103 -5.68 14.76 -2.43
N SER A 104 -6.96 14.47 -2.24
CA SER A 104 -7.72 14.92 -1.07
C SER A 104 -7.34 14.13 0.21
N ARG A 105 -6.62 13.01 0.05
CA ARG A 105 -6.22 12.12 1.14
C ARG A 105 -4.91 12.50 1.83
N ARG A 106 -4.24 13.58 1.38
CA ARG A 106 -3.04 14.08 2.06
C ARG A 106 -3.30 14.31 3.56
N PRO A 107 -2.29 14.08 4.43
CA PRO A 107 -0.87 13.84 4.15
C PRO A 107 -0.53 12.40 3.76
N GLU A 108 -1.50 11.50 3.72
CA GLU A 108 -1.30 10.07 3.48
C GLU A 108 -0.94 9.78 2.02
N THR A 109 -0.78 8.51 1.66
CA THR A 109 -0.52 8.10 0.28
C THR A 109 -1.62 8.64 -0.64
N GLU A 110 -1.23 9.38 -1.67
CA GLU A 110 -2.17 9.94 -2.65
C GLU A 110 -2.31 9.04 -3.87
N SER A 111 -1.25 8.32 -4.26
CA SER A 111 -1.22 7.52 -5.48
C SER A 111 -0.63 6.12 -5.29
N TRP A 112 -1.23 5.15 -5.98
CA TRP A 112 -0.72 3.79 -6.15
C TRP A 112 -0.50 3.58 -7.64
N LEU A 113 0.67 3.08 -8.01
CA LEU A 113 1.08 2.89 -9.40
C LEU A 113 1.37 1.42 -9.66
N TYR A 114 1.06 0.98 -10.87
CA TYR A 114 1.60 -0.24 -11.46
C TYR A 114 2.15 0.08 -12.84
N VAL A 115 3.30 -0.52 -13.17
CA VAL A 115 3.88 -0.50 -14.51
C VAL A 115 4.28 -1.92 -14.87
N SER A 116 4.15 -2.34 -16.13
CA SER A 116 4.41 -3.74 -16.51
C SER A 116 5.79 -4.28 -16.08
N TRP A 117 6.81 -3.43 -15.96
CA TRP A 117 8.14 -3.83 -15.47
C TRP A 117 8.16 -4.25 -13.99
N ASP A 118 7.07 -4.06 -13.24
CA ASP A 118 6.94 -4.47 -11.84
C ASP A 118 6.78 -5.99 -11.75
N HIS A 119 6.30 -6.62 -12.83
CA HIS A 119 6.23 -8.06 -12.95
C HIS A 119 7.61 -8.64 -13.34
N PRO A 120 8.17 -9.61 -12.60
CA PRO A 120 9.53 -10.11 -12.83
C PRO A 120 9.70 -10.83 -14.18
N SER A 121 8.63 -11.45 -14.69
CA SER A 121 8.65 -12.06 -16.03
C SER A 121 8.57 -11.04 -17.18
N HIS A 122 8.39 -9.74 -16.89
CA HIS A 122 8.38 -8.72 -17.93
C HIS A 122 9.80 -8.47 -18.44
N SER A 123 10.07 -8.82 -19.70
CA SER A 123 11.40 -8.66 -20.28
C SER A 123 11.74 -7.17 -20.47
N GLN A 124 12.64 -6.67 -19.63
CA GLN A 124 13.29 -5.36 -19.83
C GLN A 124 14.39 -5.41 -20.92
N SER A 125 14.71 -6.60 -21.44
CA SER A 125 15.86 -6.87 -22.31
C SER A 125 15.64 -6.58 -23.80
N THR A 126 14.71 -5.70 -24.17
CA THR A 126 14.53 -5.32 -25.57
C THR A 126 14.58 -3.81 -25.73
N SER A 127 15.20 -3.34 -26.82
CA SER A 127 15.09 -1.96 -27.31
C SER A 127 13.64 -1.51 -27.60
N ALA A 128 12.66 -2.38 -27.35
CA ALA A 128 11.24 -2.17 -27.56
C ALA A 128 10.43 -1.95 -26.27
N CYS A 129 11.00 -2.13 -25.07
CA CYS A 129 10.25 -1.87 -23.83
C CYS A 129 9.88 -0.38 -23.72
N THR A 130 8.59 -0.08 -23.55
CA THR A 130 8.06 1.28 -23.48
C THR A 130 7.54 1.66 -22.10
N CYS A 131 7.71 0.82 -21.07
CA CYS A 131 7.19 1.04 -19.71
C CYS A 131 7.46 2.46 -19.15
N GLY A 132 8.68 2.98 -19.33
CA GLY A 132 9.02 4.35 -18.90
C GLY A 132 8.23 5.43 -19.64
N ARG A 133 7.89 5.22 -20.93
CA ARG A 133 7.01 6.13 -21.68
C ARG A 133 5.57 6.07 -21.16
N HIS A 134 5.07 4.88 -20.81
CA HIS A 134 3.73 4.72 -20.23
C HIS A 134 3.63 5.44 -18.88
N LEU A 135 4.62 5.24 -18.00
CA LEU A 135 4.67 5.94 -16.72
C LEU A 135 4.80 7.46 -16.91
N LEU A 136 5.67 7.93 -17.81
CA LEU A 136 5.83 9.36 -18.09
C LEU A 136 4.55 9.99 -18.65
N SER A 137 3.85 9.32 -19.58
CA SER A 137 2.56 9.78 -20.09
C SER A 137 1.52 9.92 -18.98
N LEU A 138 1.45 8.95 -18.07
CA LEU A 138 0.52 8.95 -16.96
C LEU A 138 0.84 10.09 -15.97
N LEU A 139 2.11 10.26 -15.58
CA LEU A 139 2.53 11.36 -14.72
C LEU A 139 2.33 12.72 -15.38
N SER A 140 2.60 12.84 -16.68
CA SER A 140 2.35 14.05 -17.47
C SER A 140 0.87 14.43 -17.47
N HIS A 141 -0.01 13.44 -17.59
CA HIS A 141 -1.45 13.65 -17.58
C HIS A 141 -1.94 14.10 -16.20
N ILE A 142 -1.44 13.49 -15.12
CA ILE A 142 -1.69 13.95 -13.74
C ILE A 142 -1.20 15.39 -13.54
N ALA A 143 -0.05 15.74 -14.11
CA ALA A 143 0.50 17.09 -14.05
C ALA A 143 -0.23 18.10 -14.94
N THR A 144 -1.23 17.72 -15.74
CA THR A 144 -1.90 18.64 -16.68
C THR A 144 -2.89 19.56 -15.96
N GLY A 145 -2.88 20.84 -16.34
CA GLY A 145 -3.82 21.87 -15.86
C GLY A 145 -3.45 22.44 -14.48
N LYS A 146 -2.90 23.66 -14.41
CA LYS A 146 -2.70 24.35 -13.11
C LYS A 146 -4.00 24.92 -12.57
N GLU A 147 -4.86 25.44 -13.46
CA GLU A 147 -6.13 26.08 -13.11
C GLU A 147 -7.31 25.09 -13.09
N ASP A 148 -7.29 24.09 -13.99
CA ASP A 148 -8.26 22.99 -14.03
C ASP A 148 -7.50 21.65 -14.10
N PRO A 149 -6.99 21.15 -12.96
CA PRO A 149 -6.19 19.95 -12.92
C PRO A 149 -7.05 18.70 -13.16
N VAL A 150 -6.58 17.81 -14.04
CA VAL A 150 -7.21 16.49 -14.28
C VAL A 150 -7.40 15.73 -12.96
N VAL A 151 -6.38 15.81 -12.10
CA VAL A 151 -6.39 15.26 -10.74
C VAL A 151 -6.46 16.42 -9.73
N PRO A 152 -7.64 16.67 -9.13
CA PRO A 152 -7.83 17.81 -8.23
C PRO A 152 -6.92 17.79 -7.01
N TYR A 153 -6.45 18.97 -6.59
CA TYR A 153 -5.75 19.21 -5.32
C TYR A 153 -6.59 20.17 -4.44
N PRO A 154 -7.67 19.68 -3.82
CA PRO A 154 -8.58 20.55 -3.07
C PRO A 154 -7.89 21.12 -1.83
N ALA A 155 -8.24 22.34 -1.41
CA ALA A 155 -7.78 22.91 -0.13
C ALA A 155 -8.24 22.04 1.05
N LEU A 156 -7.46 22.01 2.14
CA LEU A 156 -7.87 21.35 3.37
C LEU A 156 -8.91 22.20 4.09
N THR A 157 -9.87 21.55 4.72
CA THR A 157 -10.74 22.22 5.70
C THR A 157 -10.00 22.40 7.03
N PRO A 158 -10.39 23.39 7.86
CA PRO A 158 -9.78 23.57 9.18
C PRO A 158 -9.84 22.32 10.08
N ALA A 159 -10.90 21.52 9.95
CA ALA A 159 -11.04 20.26 10.69
C ALA A 159 -10.04 19.20 10.23
N GLU A 160 -9.77 19.12 8.93
CA GLU A 160 -8.76 18.20 8.38
C GLU A 160 -7.36 18.63 8.78
N GLU A 161 -7.04 19.93 8.67
CA GLU A 161 -5.75 20.46 9.15
C GLU A 161 -5.53 20.13 10.63
N ALA A 162 -6.54 20.34 11.48
CA ALA A 162 -6.45 20.01 12.90
C ALA A 162 -6.19 18.51 13.16
N ASP A 163 -6.85 17.61 12.42
CA ASP A 163 -6.62 16.15 12.55
C ASP A 163 -5.19 15.77 12.10
N ILE A 164 -4.69 16.39 11.03
CA ILE A 164 -3.33 16.19 10.51
C ILE A 164 -2.28 16.64 11.53
N TRP A 165 -2.43 17.84 12.08
CA TRP A 165 -1.50 18.39 13.07
C TRP A 165 -1.52 17.61 14.38
N ALA A 166 -2.70 17.13 14.79
CA ALA A 166 -2.79 16.21 15.91
C ALA A 166 -1.97 14.94 15.60
N ALA A 167 -2.09 14.37 14.40
CA ALA A 167 -1.43 13.11 14.02
C ALA A 167 0.09 13.19 14.17
N VAL A 168 0.67 14.29 13.69
CA VAL A 168 2.11 14.56 13.85
C VAL A 168 2.49 14.77 15.31
N THR A 169 1.74 15.59 16.05
CA THR A 169 2.06 15.90 17.46
C THR A 169 2.12 14.64 18.32
N ALA A 170 1.19 13.70 18.11
CA ALA A 170 1.17 12.42 18.82
C ALA A 170 2.37 11.52 18.48
N ALA A 171 2.83 11.55 17.24
CA ALA A 171 3.95 10.74 16.74
C ALA A 171 5.33 11.32 17.11
N ASP A 172 5.46 12.65 17.13
CA ASP A 172 6.72 13.35 17.46
C ASP A 172 6.92 13.59 18.96
N ALA A 173 6.02 13.12 19.82
CA ALA A 173 6.23 13.17 21.26
C ALA A 173 7.60 12.55 21.61
N ARG A 174 8.48 13.32 22.27
CA ARG A 174 9.91 12.99 22.46
C ARG A 174 10.15 11.58 23.03
N GLU A 175 9.29 11.14 23.94
CA GLU A 175 9.34 9.81 24.55
C GLU A 175 8.93 8.70 23.56
N THR A 176 7.96 8.98 22.69
CA THR A 176 7.43 8.08 21.68
C THR A 176 8.44 7.81 20.55
N ALA A 177 9.02 8.88 19.99
CA ALA A 177 9.94 8.77 18.85
C ALA A 177 11.19 7.93 19.20
N ALA A 178 11.73 8.10 20.40
CA ALA A 178 12.88 7.32 20.87
C ALA A 178 12.54 5.85 21.15
N LYS A 179 11.30 5.55 21.55
CA LYS A 179 10.89 4.20 22.02
C LYS A 179 10.32 3.31 20.91
N TYR A 180 9.64 3.88 19.91
CA TYR A 180 8.82 3.12 18.97
C TYR A 180 9.12 3.39 17.48
N HIS A 181 9.99 4.34 17.14
CA HIS A 181 10.18 4.82 15.74
C HIS A 181 11.60 4.56 15.21
N THR A 182 12.23 3.48 15.65
CA THR A 182 13.60 3.12 15.25
C THR A 182 13.74 2.75 13.77
N HIS A 183 12.62 2.50 13.07
CA HIS A 183 12.59 2.01 11.70
C HIS A 183 11.77 2.89 10.75
N THR A 184 11.84 4.20 10.92
CA THR A 184 11.17 5.16 10.04
C THR A 184 12.18 5.98 9.26
N SER A 185 11.80 6.39 8.06
CA SER A 185 12.69 7.14 7.16
C SER A 185 12.86 8.61 7.58
N ALA A 186 12.01 9.13 8.47
CA ALA A 186 12.08 10.47 9.03
C ALA A 186 11.22 10.61 10.30
N SER A 187 11.28 11.77 10.95
CA SER A 187 10.32 12.19 11.99
C SER A 187 8.93 12.44 11.40
N ALA A 188 7.89 12.47 12.24
CA ALA A 188 6.52 12.62 11.79
C ALA A 188 6.28 13.98 11.10
N ALA A 189 6.88 15.06 11.62
CA ALA A 189 6.79 16.39 11.03
C ALA A 189 7.28 16.43 9.57
N ARG A 190 8.35 15.70 9.23
CA ARG A 190 8.88 15.68 7.86
C ARG A 190 7.93 15.04 6.85
N TYR A 191 6.95 14.25 7.29
CA TYR A 191 5.89 13.77 6.39
C TYR A 191 4.95 14.89 5.92
N LEU A 192 4.97 16.06 6.57
CA LEU A 192 4.18 17.24 6.23
C LEU A 192 4.93 18.31 5.43
N ASP A 193 6.24 18.16 5.17
CA ASP A 193 7.06 19.17 4.45
C ASP A 193 6.38 19.65 3.13
N ASP A 194 5.65 18.75 2.46
CA ASP A 194 4.97 19.00 1.18
C ASP A 194 3.43 19.03 1.29
N LEU A 195 2.88 19.26 2.49
CA LEU A 195 1.42 19.21 2.71
C LEU A 195 0.63 20.20 1.84
N ASP A 196 1.22 21.36 1.56
CA ASP A 196 0.60 22.41 0.76
C ASP A 196 1.27 22.59 -0.61
N ALA A 197 2.04 21.59 -1.05
CA ALA A 197 2.78 21.62 -2.32
C ALA A 197 2.01 20.88 -3.43
N PRO A 198 1.18 21.55 -4.26
CA PRO A 198 0.41 20.90 -5.32
C PRO A 198 1.29 20.29 -6.43
N ALA A 199 2.58 20.64 -6.50
CA ALA A 199 3.54 20.01 -7.40
C ALA A 199 4.02 18.63 -6.91
N MET A 200 3.87 18.31 -5.61
CA MET A 200 4.37 17.07 -5.04
C MET A 200 3.27 16.01 -5.00
N LEU A 201 3.52 14.88 -5.67
CA LEU A 201 2.64 13.72 -5.64
C LEU A 201 3.23 12.63 -4.74
N LYS A 202 2.53 12.26 -3.68
CA LYS A 202 2.91 11.17 -2.77
C LYS A 202 2.48 9.82 -3.34
N VAL A 203 3.45 9.05 -3.81
CA VAL A 203 3.26 7.70 -4.34
C VAL A 203 3.68 6.66 -3.31
N GLY A 204 2.77 5.75 -2.98
CA GLY A 204 3.04 4.62 -2.09
C GLY A 204 3.36 3.37 -2.86
N THR A 205 4.07 2.44 -2.22
CA THR A 205 4.39 1.10 -2.74
C THR A 205 4.97 1.10 -4.18
N MET A 206 5.72 2.13 -4.55
CA MET A 206 6.34 2.23 -5.87
C MET A 206 7.48 1.20 -5.99
N HIS A 207 7.46 0.37 -7.03
CA HIS A 207 8.48 -0.65 -7.27
C HIS A 207 9.89 -0.04 -7.43
N ALA A 208 10.92 -0.75 -6.95
CA ALA A 208 12.31 -0.32 -7.01
C ALA A 208 12.75 0.13 -8.42
N THR A 209 12.41 -0.61 -9.47
CA THR A 209 12.70 -0.23 -10.87
C THR A 209 12.12 1.13 -11.23
N GLY A 210 10.87 1.41 -10.84
CA GLY A 210 10.23 2.68 -11.09
C GLY A 210 10.87 3.83 -10.32
N VAL A 211 11.34 3.57 -9.09
CA VAL A 211 12.07 4.54 -8.28
C VAL A 211 13.43 4.88 -8.91
N GLU A 212 14.20 3.89 -9.36
CA GLU A 212 15.46 4.12 -10.07
C GLU A 212 15.26 4.90 -11.37
N TRP A 213 14.23 4.54 -12.14
CA TRP A 213 13.86 5.26 -13.35
C TRP A 213 13.52 6.73 -13.06
N ALA A 214 12.67 6.98 -12.05
CA ALA A 214 12.28 8.33 -11.65
C ALA A 214 13.49 9.12 -11.12
N ARG A 215 14.39 8.48 -10.38
CA ARG A 215 15.64 9.09 -9.89
C ARG A 215 16.56 9.49 -11.03
N GLY A 216 16.74 8.63 -12.04
CA GLY A 216 17.55 8.90 -13.23
C GLY A 216 17.07 10.11 -14.03
N LEU A 217 15.77 10.41 -13.98
CA LEU A 217 15.16 11.60 -14.60
C LEU A 217 15.10 12.82 -13.66
N GLY A 218 15.53 12.68 -12.40
CA GLY A 218 15.46 13.74 -11.40
C GLY A 218 14.02 14.06 -10.97
N LEU A 219 13.07 13.13 -11.11
CA LEU A 219 11.67 13.32 -10.76
C LEU A 219 11.38 13.20 -9.25
N LEU A 220 12.30 12.62 -8.49
CA LEU A 220 12.10 12.41 -7.06
C LEU A 220 12.52 13.64 -6.25
N HIS A 221 11.73 13.99 -5.24
CA HIS A 221 12.13 15.04 -4.30
C HIS A 221 13.41 14.65 -3.56
N ARG A 222 14.49 15.43 -3.76
CA ARG A 222 15.87 15.09 -3.36
C ARG A 222 16.03 14.76 -1.87
N ASP A 223 15.35 15.51 -1.01
CA ASP A 223 15.37 15.36 0.44
C ASP A 223 14.06 14.77 0.98
N GLY A 224 13.24 14.21 0.08
CA GLY A 224 11.92 13.69 0.39
C GLY A 224 11.97 12.41 1.22
N VAL A 225 11.13 12.38 2.26
CA VAL A 225 10.95 11.19 3.13
C VAL A 225 10.62 9.96 2.29
N GLY A 226 11.32 8.86 2.56
CA GLY A 226 11.08 7.53 1.97
C GLY A 226 11.88 7.17 0.71
N THR A 227 12.51 8.15 0.04
CA THR A 227 13.28 7.91 -1.22
C THR A 227 14.54 7.05 -1.05
N GLY A 228 15.11 7.00 0.16
CA GLY A 228 16.26 6.16 0.52
C GLY A 228 15.90 4.97 1.42
N PHE A 229 14.61 4.67 1.60
CA PHE A 229 14.15 3.72 2.60
C PHE A 229 13.23 2.67 1.98
N ALA A 230 13.79 1.49 1.74
CA ALA A 230 13.09 0.39 1.08
C ALA A 230 12.24 -0.43 2.05
N TYR A 231 11.12 -0.92 1.52
CA TYR A 231 10.25 -1.90 2.17
C TYR A 231 10.28 -3.19 1.36
N ARG A 232 10.36 -4.31 2.06
CA ARG A 232 10.13 -5.65 1.50
C ARG A 232 8.64 -5.91 1.46
N LYS A 233 8.15 -6.33 0.30
CA LYS A 233 6.78 -6.77 0.16
C LYS A 233 6.67 -8.27 0.45
N TYR A 234 5.76 -8.61 1.36
CA TYR A 234 5.36 -9.98 1.65
C TYR A 234 4.02 -10.25 1.01
N VAL A 235 3.89 -11.40 0.33
CA VAL A 235 2.61 -11.90 -0.18
C VAL A 235 2.24 -13.16 0.58
N PHE A 236 1.00 -13.23 1.05
CA PHE A 236 0.44 -14.35 1.79
C PHE A 236 -0.63 -15.02 0.94
N TYR A 237 -0.58 -16.34 0.85
CA TYR A 237 -1.55 -17.13 0.09
C TYR A 237 -2.52 -17.80 1.05
N ASP A 238 -3.81 -17.73 0.75
CA ASP A 238 -4.85 -18.42 1.51
C ASP A 238 -4.80 -19.92 1.20
N THR A 239 -4.26 -20.69 2.15
CA THR A 239 -4.14 -22.15 2.04
C THR A 239 -5.51 -22.86 2.08
N ARG A 240 -6.62 -22.16 2.38
CA ARG A 240 -7.97 -22.75 2.33
C ARG A 240 -8.40 -23.14 0.91
N ARG A 241 -7.84 -22.52 -0.14
CA ARG A 241 -8.21 -22.82 -1.54
C ARG A 241 -7.58 -24.12 -2.07
N ASP A 242 -6.49 -24.61 -1.47
CA ASP A 242 -5.75 -25.79 -1.96
C ASP A 242 -6.09 -27.10 -1.22
N GLY A 243 -7.20 -27.16 -0.47
CA GLY A 243 -7.65 -28.39 0.20
C GLY A 243 -6.72 -28.87 1.33
N GLY A 244 -5.68 -28.11 1.68
CA GLY A 244 -4.74 -28.40 2.76
C GLY A 244 -5.23 -27.94 4.12
N GLU A 245 -6.47 -28.26 4.49
CA GLU A 245 -7.05 -27.88 5.79
C GLU A 245 -6.28 -28.49 6.98
N GLU A 246 -5.55 -29.60 6.78
CA GLU A 246 -5.03 -30.40 7.89
C GLU A 246 -3.64 -29.96 8.39
N GLU A 247 -2.71 -29.50 7.54
CA GLU A 247 -1.28 -29.43 7.95
C GLU A 247 -0.88 -28.11 8.65
N VAL A 248 -1.56 -26.99 8.37
CA VAL A 248 -1.24 -25.67 8.97
C VAL A 248 -2.07 -25.39 10.23
N ALA A 249 -3.26 -25.99 10.33
CA ALA A 249 -4.15 -25.85 11.48
C ALA A 249 -3.55 -26.45 12.77
N GLU A 250 -2.71 -27.47 12.64
CA GLU A 250 -2.22 -28.26 13.78
C GLU A 250 -1.21 -27.50 14.66
N LYS A 251 -0.40 -26.59 14.10
CA LYS A 251 0.62 -25.85 14.87
C LYS A 251 0.11 -24.59 15.59
N THR A 252 -1.16 -24.20 15.41
CA THR A 252 -1.76 -23.08 16.17
C THR A 252 -3.02 -23.44 16.95
N ARG A 253 -3.48 -24.68 16.86
CA ARG A 253 -4.32 -25.29 17.89
C ARG A 253 -3.54 -25.22 19.21
N GLY A 254 -3.83 -24.24 20.06
CA GLY A 254 -3.22 -24.22 21.39
C GLY A 254 -3.30 -22.94 22.21
N LYS A 255 -3.57 -21.77 21.60
CA LYS A 255 -3.73 -20.52 22.37
C LYS A 255 -5.12 -19.92 22.19
N VAL A 256 -5.93 -20.07 23.23
CA VAL A 256 -7.24 -19.44 23.36
C VAL A 256 -7.06 -18.08 24.02
N MET A 257 -7.71 -17.04 23.48
CA MET A 257 -7.68 -15.71 24.09
C MET A 257 -8.32 -15.75 25.47
N GLY A 258 -7.64 -15.20 26.47
CA GLY A 258 -8.07 -15.27 27.87
C GLY A 258 -7.51 -16.45 28.67
N GLU A 259 -6.69 -17.33 28.06
CA GLU A 259 -6.11 -18.49 28.74
C GLU A 259 -4.56 -18.48 28.72
N GLY A 260 -3.95 -19.13 29.71
CA GLY A 260 -2.49 -19.30 29.79
C GLY A 260 -1.74 -17.97 29.77
N GLU A 261 -0.79 -17.81 28.84
CA GLU A 261 -0.02 -16.56 28.68
C GLU A 261 -0.87 -15.35 28.25
N TRP A 262 -2.12 -15.58 27.83
CA TRP A 262 -3.09 -14.57 27.43
C TRP A 262 -4.24 -14.41 28.44
N GLU A 263 -4.07 -14.92 29.67
CA GLU A 263 -5.02 -14.68 30.75
C GLU A 263 -5.26 -13.18 30.98
N GLY A 264 -6.54 -12.81 31.14
CA GLY A 264 -6.97 -11.41 31.29
C GLY A 264 -6.90 -10.56 30.02
N LEU A 265 -6.54 -11.15 28.87
CA LEU A 265 -6.60 -10.49 27.57
C LEU A 265 -7.90 -10.83 26.84
N ARG A 266 -8.42 -9.88 26.07
CA ARG A 266 -9.58 -10.09 25.21
C ARG A 266 -9.39 -9.52 23.81
N TRP A 267 -10.05 -10.14 22.83
CA TRP A 267 -10.17 -9.56 21.49
C TRP A 267 -11.11 -8.35 21.47
N GLY A 268 -10.94 -7.51 20.46
CA GLY A 268 -11.86 -6.45 20.10
C GLY A 268 -11.41 -5.76 18.81
N THR A 269 -11.97 -4.58 18.56
CA THR A 269 -11.57 -3.66 17.49
C THR A 269 -11.08 -2.36 18.11
N LEU A 270 -10.28 -1.58 17.39
CA LEU A 270 -9.90 -0.25 17.86
C LEU A 270 -11.14 0.64 17.95
N ARG A 271 -11.30 1.33 19.07
CA ARG A 271 -12.39 2.28 19.33
C ARG A 271 -11.93 3.71 19.07
N GLU A 272 -12.86 4.66 19.05
CA GLU A 272 -12.55 6.07 18.83
C GLU A 272 -11.56 6.60 19.89
N GLU A 273 -11.75 6.22 21.15
CA GLU A 273 -10.86 6.57 22.26
C GLU A 273 -9.47 5.92 22.18
N ASP A 274 -9.32 4.85 21.40
CA ASP A 274 -8.05 4.13 21.22
C ASP A 274 -7.17 4.72 20.11
N LEU A 275 -7.71 5.58 19.24
CA LEU A 275 -6.97 6.11 18.09
C LEU A 275 -5.77 6.97 18.50
N ALA A 276 -5.90 7.69 19.62
CA ALA A 276 -4.81 8.51 20.15
C ALA A 276 -3.60 7.66 20.55
N VAL A 277 -3.83 6.52 21.21
CA VAL A 277 -2.73 5.62 21.59
C VAL A 277 -2.12 4.95 20.36
N ALA A 278 -2.93 4.50 19.40
CA ALA A 278 -2.43 3.90 18.16
C ALA A 278 -1.51 4.86 17.38
N ARG A 279 -1.91 6.13 17.26
CA ARG A 279 -1.10 7.18 16.63
C ARG A 279 0.20 7.47 17.37
N SER A 280 0.16 7.46 18.70
CA SER A 280 1.34 7.64 19.55
C SER A 280 2.30 6.44 19.55
N ARG A 281 2.16 5.47 18.64
CA ARG A 281 3.07 4.32 18.48
C ARG A 281 3.59 4.14 17.06
N THR A 282 3.35 5.12 16.18
CA THR A 282 3.89 5.14 14.81
C THR A 282 4.40 6.53 14.43
N ALA A 283 5.55 6.63 13.75
CA ALA A 283 6.04 7.90 13.21
C ALA A 283 5.27 8.33 11.96
N ILE A 284 4.55 7.39 11.33
CA ILE A 284 3.74 7.65 10.15
C ILE A 284 2.48 8.38 10.64
N PRO A 285 2.28 9.67 10.30
CA PRO A 285 1.17 10.46 10.84
C PRO A 285 -0.16 10.09 10.16
N ARG A 286 -0.76 8.99 10.61
CA ARG A 286 -2.10 8.58 10.17
C ARG A 286 -3.15 9.43 10.87
N THR A 287 -4.10 9.95 10.09
CA THR A 287 -5.19 10.79 10.58
C THR A 287 -6.29 9.95 11.25
N ASN A 288 -7.07 10.52 12.18
CA ASN A 288 -8.22 9.80 12.72
C ASN A 288 -9.26 9.55 11.63
N ARG A 289 -9.45 10.51 10.70
CA ARG A 289 -10.28 10.35 9.51
C ARG A 289 -10.01 9.02 8.80
N THR A 290 -8.75 8.66 8.61
CA THR A 290 -8.39 7.40 7.95
C THR A 290 -8.51 6.20 8.89
N LEU A 291 -7.98 6.28 10.11
CA LEU A 291 -8.01 5.14 11.04
C LEU A 291 -9.44 4.65 11.32
N ARG A 292 -10.42 5.55 11.35
CA ARG A 292 -11.85 5.20 11.49
C ARG A 292 -12.38 4.33 10.36
N THR A 293 -11.82 4.44 9.16
CA THR A 293 -12.30 3.68 7.98
C THR A 293 -11.61 2.33 7.80
N LEU A 294 -10.53 2.07 8.54
CA LEU A 294 -9.73 0.86 8.36
C LEU A 294 -10.27 -0.28 9.23
N PRO A 295 -10.52 -1.47 8.66
CA PRO A 295 -10.75 -2.67 9.46
C PRO A 295 -9.60 -2.90 10.43
N SER A 296 -9.92 -3.18 11.69
CA SER A 296 -8.94 -3.35 12.75
C SER A 296 -9.25 -4.55 13.62
N VAL A 297 -8.19 -5.14 14.16
CA VAL A 297 -8.28 -6.06 15.30
C VAL A 297 -7.41 -5.51 16.42
N ALA A 298 -7.86 -5.69 17.65
CA ALA A 298 -7.15 -5.26 18.84
C ALA A 298 -7.23 -6.31 19.95
N VAL A 299 -6.24 -6.28 20.84
CA VAL A 299 -6.21 -7.03 22.08
C VAL A 299 -6.23 -6.03 23.22
N PHE A 300 -7.15 -6.23 24.16
CA PHE A 300 -7.32 -5.38 25.33
C PHE A 300 -6.87 -6.11 26.59
N ALA A 301 -6.28 -5.35 27.50
CA ALA A 301 -6.00 -5.79 28.86
C ALA A 301 -6.78 -4.93 29.85
N ALA A 302 -7.19 -5.54 30.97
CA ALA A 302 -7.82 -4.83 32.07
C ALA A 302 -6.83 -3.86 32.73
N VAL A 303 -7.26 -2.63 32.98
CA VAL A 303 -6.43 -1.63 33.68
C VAL A 303 -6.43 -1.95 35.17
N PRO A 304 -5.26 -1.96 35.85
CA PRO A 304 -5.20 -2.22 37.28
C PRO A 304 -6.11 -1.29 38.10
N SER A 305 -6.67 -1.86 39.17
CA SER A 305 -7.63 -1.25 40.10
C SER A 305 -7.08 0.03 40.76
N GLY A 306 -7.17 1.16 40.07
CA GLY A 306 -6.67 2.45 40.52
C GLY A 306 -6.91 3.60 39.53
N ALA A 307 -7.13 3.27 38.24
CA ALA A 307 -7.30 4.25 37.17
C ALA A 307 -8.77 4.56 36.79
N GLY A 308 -9.72 4.24 37.66
CA GLY A 308 -11.16 4.50 37.47
C GLY A 308 -11.95 3.31 36.93
N ARG A 309 -13.19 3.18 37.40
CA ARG A 309 -14.22 2.30 36.81
C ARG A 309 -14.95 3.08 35.71
N GLU A 310 -15.35 2.41 34.64
CA GLU A 310 -16.26 3.03 33.66
C GLU A 310 -17.65 3.24 34.30
N GLU A 311 -18.40 4.20 33.75
CA GLU A 311 -19.82 4.37 34.07
C GLU A 311 -20.55 3.04 33.78
N GLY A 312 -21.11 2.42 34.82
CA GLY A 312 -21.69 1.07 34.74
C GLY A 312 -20.86 -0.05 35.38
N GLY A 313 -19.73 0.27 36.03
CA GLY A 313 -19.01 -0.67 36.90
C GLY A 313 -18.09 -1.67 36.20
N LYS A 314 -17.92 -1.55 34.87
CA LYS A 314 -16.93 -2.33 34.12
C LYS A 314 -15.52 -1.81 34.39
N GLN A 315 -14.57 -2.73 34.45
CA GLN A 315 -13.15 -2.40 34.56
C GLN A 315 -12.72 -1.74 33.26
N LYS A 316 -12.10 -0.56 33.35
CA LYS A 316 -11.55 0.12 32.18
C LYS A 316 -10.50 -0.78 31.54
N GLU A 317 -10.49 -0.82 30.21
CA GLU A 317 -9.56 -1.64 29.44
C GLU A 317 -8.78 -0.78 28.46
N MET A 318 -7.54 -1.17 28.19
CA MET A 318 -6.65 -0.49 27.27
C MET A 318 -6.18 -1.44 26.16
N PRO A 319 -6.05 -0.95 24.92
CA PRO A 319 -5.51 -1.74 23.83
C PRO A 319 -4.00 -1.93 24.07
N VAL A 320 -3.55 -3.18 24.06
CA VAL A 320 -2.15 -3.57 24.27
C VAL A 320 -1.52 -4.16 23.02
N ALA A 321 -2.34 -4.48 22.03
CA ALA A 321 -1.90 -4.86 20.70
C ALA A 321 -2.99 -4.53 19.67
N TRP A 322 -2.60 -4.19 18.44
CA TRP A 322 -3.53 -3.99 17.33
C TRP A 322 -2.89 -4.23 15.97
N ALA A 323 -3.73 -4.39 14.96
CA ALA A 323 -3.36 -4.32 13.55
C ALA A 323 -4.53 -3.72 12.76
N VAL A 324 -4.23 -3.12 11.62
CA VAL A 324 -5.24 -2.61 10.67
C VAL A 324 -4.96 -3.14 9.27
N LEU A 325 -5.99 -3.21 8.43
CA LEU A 325 -5.80 -3.33 7.00
C LEU A 325 -5.83 -1.93 6.39
N ALA A 326 -4.78 -1.56 5.67
CA ALA A 326 -4.72 -0.27 5.00
C ALA A 326 -5.71 -0.22 3.82
N VAL A 327 -5.85 0.96 3.21
CA VAL A 327 -6.77 1.20 2.08
C VAL A 327 -6.46 0.38 0.82
N ASP A 328 -5.28 -0.23 0.75
CA ASP A 328 -4.85 -1.17 -0.29
C ASP A 328 -4.85 -2.63 0.20
N GLY A 329 -5.49 -2.91 1.33
CA GLY A 329 -5.58 -4.23 1.93
C GLY A 329 -4.30 -4.77 2.56
N SER A 330 -3.23 -3.97 2.63
CA SER A 330 -2.01 -4.42 3.30
C SER A 330 -2.21 -4.53 4.81
N LEU A 331 -1.63 -5.55 5.44
CA LEU A 331 -1.44 -5.58 6.88
C LEU A 331 -0.55 -4.40 7.28
N SER A 332 -1.09 -3.51 8.11
CA SER A 332 -0.41 -2.29 8.49
C SER A 332 -0.61 -1.93 9.96
N SER A 333 0.23 -1.03 10.45
CA SER A 333 0.23 -0.53 11.84
C SER A 333 0.15 -1.64 12.90
N LEU A 334 0.72 -2.82 12.62
CA LEU A 334 0.76 -3.91 13.58
C LEU A 334 1.66 -3.51 14.75
N HIS A 335 1.10 -3.53 15.95
CA HIS A 335 1.80 -3.14 17.16
C HIS A 335 1.47 -4.07 18.32
N VAL A 336 2.47 -4.34 19.17
CA VAL A 336 2.32 -5.01 20.46
C VAL A 336 3.14 -4.20 21.47
N GLU A 337 2.50 -3.79 22.56
CA GLU A 337 3.17 -3.07 23.64
C GLU A 337 4.31 -3.95 24.22
N PRO A 338 5.46 -3.37 24.60
CA PRO A 338 6.68 -4.11 24.94
C PRO A 338 6.48 -5.25 25.95
N GLU A 339 5.71 -5.00 27.01
CA GLU A 339 5.40 -5.95 28.08
C GLU A 339 4.51 -7.14 27.66
N TYR A 340 3.90 -7.07 26.46
CA TYR A 340 3.11 -8.15 25.87
C TYR A 340 3.81 -8.84 24.68
N ARG A 341 5.03 -8.42 24.32
CA ARG A 341 5.83 -9.05 23.25
C ARG A 341 6.31 -10.45 23.64
N GLY A 342 6.71 -11.25 22.65
CA GLY A 342 7.16 -12.63 22.86
C GLY A 342 6.04 -13.66 23.12
N LYS A 343 4.80 -13.21 23.40
CA LYS A 343 3.66 -14.09 23.72
C LYS A 343 2.91 -14.62 22.48
N GLY A 344 3.35 -14.27 21.27
CA GLY A 344 2.73 -14.67 20.00
C GLY A 344 1.56 -13.80 19.52
N LEU A 345 1.26 -12.69 20.19
CA LEU A 345 0.12 -11.81 19.84
C LEU A 345 0.20 -11.23 18.42
N ALA A 346 1.38 -10.78 17.97
CA ALA A 346 1.58 -10.26 16.61
C ALA A 346 1.12 -11.24 15.53
N LYS A 347 1.52 -12.51 15.67
CA LYS A 347 1.14 -13.59 14.75
C LYS A 347 -0.36 -13.90 14.82
N ALA A 348 -0.92 -13.90 16.02
CA ALA A 348 -2.36 -14.13 16.22
C ALA A 348 -3.19 -13.02 15.56
N MET A 349 -2.81 -11.75 15.74
CA MET A 349 -3.46 -10.61 15.09
C MET A 349 -3.36 -10.65 13.57
N GLY A 350 -2.17 -10.94 13.02
CA GLY A 350 -1.98 -11.04 11.57
C GLY A 350 -2.89 -12.09 10.94
N ARG A 351 -3.07 -13.26 11.59
CA ARG A 351 -4.03 -14.27 11.11
C ARG A 351 -5.47 -13.82 11.26
N LYS A 352 -5.84 -13.31 12.43
CA LYS A 352 -7.21 -12.89 12.73
C LYS A 352 -7.67 -11.79 11.76
N ILE A 353 -6.83 -10.81 11.48
CA ILE A 353 -7.19 -9.72 10.58
C ILE A 353 -7.26 -10.15 9.10
N PHE A 354 -6.44 -11.13 8.68
CA PHE A 354 -6.62 -11.75 7.36
C PHE A 354 -7.88 -12.61 7.28
N GLN A 355 -8.36 -13.17 8.40
CA GLN A 355 -9.59 -13.96 8.41
C GLN A 355 -10.85 -13.08 8.48
N GLU A 356 -10.83 -12.03 9.31
CA GLU A 356 -12.03 -11.24 9.66
C GLU A 356 -12.05 -9.86 9.00
N GLY A 357 -10.88 -9.26 8.76
CA GLY A 357 -10.79 -7.92 8.17
C GLY A 357 -11.10 -7.90 6.67
N TRP A 358 -11.14 -9.07 6.06
CA TRP A 358 -11.34 -9.30 4.63
C TRP A 358 -12.79 -9.19 4.19
N ASP A 359 -13.74 -9.57 5.06
CA ASP A 359 -15.18 -9.41 4.80
C ASP A 359 -15.54 -7.93 4.57
N ALA A 360 -14.78 -7.00 5.15
CA ALA A 360 -14.95 -5.56 4.92
C ALA A 360 -14.63 -5.10 3.50
N PHE A 361 -14.03 -5.97 2.68
CA PHE A 361 -13.46 -5.63 1.38
C PHE A 361 -13.99 -6.47 0.20
N GLY A 362 -14.96 -7.36 0.47
CA GLY A 362 -15.69 -8.16 -0.53
C GLY A 362 -15.24 -9.62 -0.65
N ASP A 363 -16.04 -10.42 -1.36
CA ASP A 363 -15.97 -11.89 -1.34
C ASP A 363 -14.80 -12.49 -2.14
N ASP A 364 -14.34 -11.83 -3.21
CA ASP A 364 -13.25 -12.34 -4.04
C ASP A 364 -11.91 -11.69 -3.75
N LEU A 365 -11.16 -12.34 -2.88
CA LEU A 365 -9.84 -11.86 -2.50
C LEU A 365 -8.71 -12.54 -3.26
N ASN A 366 -8.98 -13.32 -4.30
CA ASN A 366 -7.96 -14.09 -5.01
C ASN A 366 -7.09 -15.00 -4.11
N GLY A 367 -7.46 -15.17 -2.83
CA GLY A 367 -6.62 -15.81 -1.81
C GLY A 367 -5.31 -15.08 -1.51
N LEU A 368 -5.20 -13.76 -1.76
CA LEU A 368 -3.94 -13.01 -1.62
C LEU A 368 -4.02 -11.92 -0.55
N ALA A 369 -3.11 -11.96 0.42
CA ALA A 369 -2.81 -10.84 1.32
C ALA A 369 -1.43 -10.27 1.05
N HIS A 370 -1.18 -9.06 1.55
CA HIS A 370 0.18 -8.51 1.53
C HIS A 370 0.49 -7.65 2.75
N ALA A 371 1.78 -7.39 2.93
CA ALA A 371 2.31 -6.46 3.91
C ALA A 371 3.60 -5.84 3.37
N ASP A 372 3.87 -4.59 3.75
CA ASP A 372 5.12 -3.90 3.43
C ASP A 372 5.89 -3.64 4.71
N VAL A 373 7.12 -4.16 4.79
CA VAL A 373 7.94 -4.08 6.00
C VAL A 373 9.29 -3.47 5.67
N ALA A 374 9.69 -2.45 6.43
CA ALA A 374 11.01 -1.84 6.33
C ALA A 374 12.11 -2.91 6.36
N LEU A 375 13.13 -2.80 5.50
CA LEU A 375 14.20 -3.82 5.42
C LEU A 375 14.91 -4.04 6.76
N GLU A 376 15.08 -2.98 7.54
CA GLU A 376 15.76 -2.95 8.83
C GLU A 376 14.89 -3.40 10.02
N ASN A 377 13.56 -3.51 9.86
CA ASN A 377 12.66 -3.93 10.92
C ASN A 377 12.64 -5.46 11.04
N ALA A 378 13.66 -6.01 11.71
CA ALA A 378 13.87 -7.46 11.84
C ALA A 378 12.67 -8.17 12.48
N GLU A 379 12.01 -7.54 13.46
CA GLU A 379 10.88 -8.08 14.20
C GLU A 379 9.67 -8.29 13.30
N SER A 380 9.24 -7.25 12.57
CA SER A 380 8.10 -7.35 11.64
C SER A 380 8.43 -8.29 10.47
N ASN A 381 9.67 -8.32 9.98
CA ASN A 381 10.11 -9.30 8.99
C ASN A 381 9.98 -10.73 9.52
N GLY A 382 10.38 -10.97 10.79
CA GLY A 382 10.20 -12.27 11.45
C GLY A 382 8.73 -12.67 11.59
N VAL A 383 7.85 -11.71 11.95
CA VAL A 383 6.40 -11.93 12.02
C VAL A 383 5.85 -12.33 10.66
N CYS A 384 6.13 -11.56 9.59
CA CYS A 384 5.64 -11.86 8.24
C CYS A 384 6.12 -13.23 7.73
N LYS A 385 7.40 -13.59 7.94
CA LYS A 385 7.91 -14.93 7.62
C LYS A 385 7.17 -16.02 8.41
N SER A 386 6.94 -15.81 9.71
CA SER A 386 6.23 -16.78 10.56
C SER A 386 4.75 -16.96 10.21
N LEU A 387 4.15 -15.97 9.54
CA LEU A 387 2.79 -15.98 9.00
C LEU A 387 2.72 -16.69 7.63
N GLY A 388 3.85 -17.15 7.08
CA GLY A 388 3.90 -17.78 5.76
C GLY A 388 4.04 -16.78 4.61
N GLY A 389 4.45 -15.54 4.90
CA GLY A 389 4.70 -14.54 3.87
C GLY A 389 5.85 -14.97 2.96
N THR A 390 5.61 -14.96 1.66
CA THR A 390 6.64 -15.21 0.65
C THR A 390 7.49 -13.98 0.43
N ASP A 391 8.81 -14.18 0.41
CA ASP A 391 9.80 -13.16 0.09
C ASP A 391 10.24 -13.35 -1.36
N GLN A 392 9.82 -12.44 -2.24
CA GLN A 392 10.05 -12.54 -3.67
C GLN A 392 11.11 -11.54 -4.17
N ASP A 393 11.96 -11.02 -3.27
CA ASP A 393 12.90 -9.91 -3.55
C ASP A 393 12.19 -8.67 -4.14
N TRP A 394 10.91 -8.53 -3.81
CA TRP A 394 10.07 -7.43 -4.26
C TRP A 394 10.21 -6.25 -3.29
N HIS A 395 10.97 -5.25 -3.71
CA HIS A 395 11.18 -4.02 -2.94
C HIS A 395 10.33 -2.86 -3.46
N VAL A 396 9.72 -2.14 -2.51
CA VAL A 396 8.89 -0.98 -2.79
C VAL A 396 9.25 0.20 -1.90
N TYR A 397 8.85 1.40 -2.32
CA TYR A 397 9.16 2.65 -1.65
C TYR A 397 7.93 3.55 -1.56
N TRP A 398 7.96 4.47 -0.60
CA TRP A 398 7.07 5.62 -0.54
C TRP A 398 7.86 6.85 -0.96
N VAL A 399 7.50 7.45 -2.09
CA VAL A 399 8.26 8.55 -2.70
C VAL A 399 7.37 9.75 -2.99
N ARG A 400 8.03 10.89 -3.25
CA ARG A 400 7.39 12.11 -3.75
C ARG A 400 7.89 12.38 -5.15
N ILE A 401 6.97 12.45 -6.09
CA ILE A 401 7.24 12.78 -7.48
C ILE A 401 6.96 14.28 -7.68
N ASP A 402 7.92 14.99 -8.25
CA ASP A 402 7.81 16.39 -8.64
C ASP A 402 7.11 16.50 -10.01
N LEU A 403 5.84 16.92 -9.99
CA LEU A 403 5.03 17.11 -11.18
C LEU A 403 5.43 18.33 -12.01
N ASP A 404 6.07 19.34 -11.43
CA ASP A 404 6.64 20.45 -12.21
C ASP A 404 7.83 19.95 -13.03
N ARG A 405 8.69 19.12 -12.43
CA ARG A 405 9.77 18.48 -13.16
C ARG A 405 9.28 17.55 -14.27
N VAL A 406 8.19 16.83 -14.05
CA VAL A 406 7.53 16.05 -15.12
C VAL A 406 7.13 16.94 -16.30
N ARG A 407 6.51 18.11 -16.03
CA ARG A 407 6.14 19.08 -17.08
C ARG A 407 7.36 19.56 -17.85
N GLU A 408 8.44 19.92 -17.16
CA GLU A 408 9.68 20.38 -17.79
C GLU A 408 10.26 19.35 -18.76
N ILE A 409 10.37 18.08 -18.34
CA ILE A 409 10.89 17.00 -19.19
C ILE A 409 10.01 16.80 -20.41
N VAL A 410 8.69 16.84 -20.21
CA VAL A 410 7.69 16.69 -21.26
C VAL A 410 7.74 17.82 -22.27
N SER A 411 7.94 19.07 -21.83
CA SER A 411 8.06 20.24 -22.69
C SER A 411 9.41 20.35 -23.40
N ALA A 412 10.48 19.81 -22.80
CA ALA A 412 11.82 19.76 -23.39
C ALA A 412 11.99 18.60 -24.40
N SER A 413 11.06 17.65 -24.44
CA SER A 413 11.05 16.54 -25.39
C SER A 413 10.24 16.96 -26.64
N PRO A 414 10.88 17.28 -27.78
CA PRO A 414 10.21 17.79 -28.98
C PRO A 414 9.24 16.79 -29.63
#